data_AF-A0A355UNB8-F1
#
_entry.id   AF-A0A355UNB8-F1
#
_cell.length_a   1.000
_cell.length_b   1.000
_cell.length_c   1.000
_cell.angle_alpha   90.00
_cell.angle_beta   90.00
_cell.angle_gamma   90.00
#
_symmetry.space_group_name_H-M   'P 1'
#
loop_
_entity.id
_entity.type
_entity.pdbx_description
1 polymer ?
#
loop_
_entity_poly.entity_id
_entity_poly.type
_entity_poly.pdbx_seq_one_letter_code
_entity_poly.pdbx_strand_id
1 'polypeptide(L)'
;MRRLTCLVCPSGCQLILENGVVKGHRCPRGEKYAIEEALTPLRFLTTTLPVQGGKVLRLPVKTKERVPLQRIKTMLCQLSTLKVRPPVRLGEVVARLPEEVIATRTLLALLFFFGLGAPAYGWARHDLLVRQVFGETVWLDRYKDIVVTAYDYEEKAPYNPDYEAKYPDKKVGERTTAREILIHYADEPDWGMDANLNLSSFQPIIGGSRGYRHQYYFFGLLRLGQGPERAAYFYDMSKQAFAKGDSYWGFRFFARCLHYLQDLGQPLHTQPATMGQIGKLMFQPPKLVNFATNLHYAYERYVAAHLGKRDESGEMFAHSLRDPGMAELFDMKEAAQALAEYSHEKAERLLIANENFWPKRVKSKSKLMTANPEEIFPKKRSLEQGQIDAITVNSLKTLGQMSRGALELLRKEALEPPPAKPTEEE
;
A
#
# COMPACT_ATOMS: atom_id res chain seq x y z
N MET A 1 28.14 -31.29 -49.66
CA MET A 1 28.92 -30.06 -49.36
C MET A 1 28.06 -29.09 -48.54
N ARG A 2 28.51 -28.66 -47.36
CA ARG A 2 27.86 -27.60 -46.54
C ARG A 2 28.78 -26.39 -46.45
N ARG A 3 28.25 -25.19 -46.67
CA ARG A 3 28.96 -23.92 -46.50
C ARG A 3 28.45 -23.25 -45.23
N LEU A 4 29.35 -22.77 -44.37
CA LEU A 4 29.00 -22.15 -43.10
C LEU A 4 30.00 -21.06 -42.72
N THR A 5 29.49 -19.96 -42.14
CA THR A 5 30.33 -18.91 -41.58
C THR A 5 30.72 -19.28 -40.15
N CYS A 6 32.00 -19.17 -39.84
CA CYS A 6 32.53 -19.44 -38.50
C CYS A 6 32.06 -18.37 -37.50
N LEU A 7 31.04 -18.68 -36.70
CA LEU A 7 30.48 -17.74 -35.70
C LEU A 7 31.39 -17.54 -34.48
N VAL A 8 32.39 -18.39 -34.28
CA VAL A 8 33.40 -18.25 -33.21
C VAL A 8 34.59 -17.38 -33.62
N CYS A 9 34.67 -16.96 -34.89
CA CYS A 9 35.76 -16.15 -35.42
C CYS A 9 35.31 -14.69 -35.62
N PRO A 10 36.03 -13.70 -35.08
CA PRO A 10 35.69 -12.29 -35.29
C PRO A 10 35.78 -11.87 -36.78
N SER A 11 36.62 -12.55 -37.57
CA SER A 11 36.75 -12.31 -39.00
C SER A 11 35.78 -13.12 -39.87
N GLY A 12 34.89 -13.93 -39.28
CA GLY A 12 33.84 -14.67 -39.99
C GLY A 12 34.33 -15.56 -41.14
N CYS A 13 35.32 -16.45 -40.88
CA CYS A 13 35.86 -17.35 -41.91
C CYS A 13 34.75 -18.14 -42.64
N GLN A 14 34.86 -18.22 -43.96
CA GLN A 14 33.99 -19.06 -44.79
C GLN A 14 34.51 -20.50 -44.75
N LEU A 15 33.71 -21.40 -44.18
CA LEU A 15 34.06 -22.80 -43.99
C LEU A 15 33.27 -23.68 -44.96
N ILE A 16 33.93 -24.67 -45.54
CA ILE A 16 33.35 -25.66 -46.44
C ILE A 16 33.55 -27.04 -45.82
N LEU A 17 32.46 -27.75 -45.51
CA LEU A 17 32.49 -29.13 -45.02
C LEU A 17 32.08 -30.10 -46.14
N GLU A 18 32.97 -31.03 -46.45
CA GLU A 18 32.79 -32.06 -47.47
C GLU A 18 33.43 -33.38 -47.00
N ASN A 19 32.65 -34.46 -46.95
CA ASN A 19 33.09 -35.81 -46.55
C ASN A 19 33.87 -35.84 -45.21
N GLY A 20 33.46 -35.03 -44.23
CA GLY A 20 34.12 -34.95 -42.92
C GLY A 20 35.35 -34.04 -42.85
N VAL A 21 35.80 -33.50 -43.99
CA VAL A 21 36.95 -32.58 -44.07
C VAL A 21 36.46 -31.12 -44.08
N VAL A 22 37.00 -30.30 -43.19
CA VAL A 22 36.71 -28.85 -43.12
C VAL A 22 37.78 -28.06 -43.86
N LYS A 23 37.39 -27.24 -44.84
CA LYS A 23 38.27 -26.31 -45.56
C LYS A 23 37.91 -24.86 -45.23
N GLY A 24 38.89 -23.95 -45.31
CA GLY A 24 38.69 -22.50 -45.11
C GLY A 24 38.79 -22.03 -43.64
N HIS A 25 39.12 -22.92 -42.70
CA HIS A 25 39.42 -22.53 -41.32
C HIS A 25 40.83 -21.95 -41.21
N ARG A 26 40.98 -20.86 -40.45
CA ARG A 26 42.28 -20.25 -40.12
C ARG A 26 42.79 -20.64 -38.73
N CYS A 27 42.05 -21.49 -38.01
CA CYS A 27 42.39 -21.96 -36.67
C CYS A 27 41.66 -23.29 -36.34
N PRO A 28 42.14 -24.04 -35.33
CA PRO A 28 41.48 -25.30 -34.89
C PRO A 28 40.06 -25.09 -34.33
N ARG A 29 39.76 -23.91 -33.78
CA ARG A 29 38.43 -23.57 -33.28
C ARG A 29 37.38 -23.54 -34.39
N GLY A 30 37.75 -23.10 -35.59
CA GLY A 30 36.86 -23.05 -36.74
C GLY A 30 36.52 -24.44 -37.28
N GLU A 31 37.50 -25.34 -37.29
CA GLU A 31 37.30 -26.75 -37.66
C GLU A 31 36.35 -27.45 -36.69
N LYS A 32 36.61 -27.35 -35.37
CA LYS A 32 35.74 -27.92 -34.34
C LYS A 32 34.32 -27.37 -34.42
N TYR A 33 34.17 -26.06 -34.62
CA TYR A 33 32.87 -25.42 -34.81
C TYR A 33 32.14 -25.97 -36.03
N ALA A 34 32.81 -26.12 -37.18
CA ALA A 34 32.18 -26.62 -38.40
C ALA A 34 31.65 -28.05 -38.25
N ILE A 35 32.39 -28.91 -37.55
CA ILE A 35 31.98 -30.28 -37.26
C ILE A 35 30.78 -30.29 -36.29
N GLU A 36 30.85 -29.55 -35.18
CA GLU A 36 29.77 -29.46 -34.19
C GLU A 36 28.48 -28.88 -34.80
N GLU A 37 28.60 -27.79 -35.56
CA GLU A 37 27.47 -27.12 -36.22
C GLU A 37 26.82 -27.98 -37.32
N ALA A 38 27.61 -28.83 -37.99
CA ALA A 38 27.09 -29.73 -39.00
C ALA A 38 26.42 -30.98 -38.41
N LEU A 39 26.96 -31.52 -37.31
CA LEU A 39 26.43 -32.72 -36.67
C LEU A 39 25.24 -32.41 -35.76
N THR A 40 25.40 -31.46 -34.83
CA THR A 40 24.39 -31.13 -33.82
C THR A 40 24.56 -29.66 -33.42
N PRO A 41 23.95 -28.72 -34.16
CA PRO A 41 24.08 -27.30 -33.85
C PRO A 41 23.52 -27.00 -32.46
N LEU A 42 24.36 -26.46 -31.57
CA LEU A 42 24.01 -26.12 -30.19
C LEU A 42 23.71 -24.63 -30.04
N ARG A 43 22.69 -24.28 -29.25
CA ARG A 43 22.32 -22.89 -28.94
C ARG A 43 21.90 -22.75 -27.48
N PHE A 44 22.07 -21.57 -26.90
CA PHE A 44 21.31 -21.24 -25.70
C PHE A 44 19.86 -21.02 -26.09
N LEU A 45 18.93 -21.67 -25.40
CA LEU A 45 17.52 -21.29 -25.50
C LEU A 45 17.36 -20.06 -24.60
N THR A 46 16.98 -18.93 -25.17
CA THR A 46 16.57 -17.73 -24.45
C THR A 46 15.09 -17.47 -24.71
N THR A 47 14.32 -17.20 -23.67
CA THR A 47 12.89 -16.91 -23.80
C THR A 47 12.40 -16.12 -22.59
N THR A 48 11.09 -15.92 -22.49
CA THR A 48 10.46 -15.34 -21.31
C THR A 48 9.36 -16.26 -20.79
N LEU A 49 9.26 -16.37 -19.47
CA LEU A 49 8.17 -17.07 -18.80
C LEU A 49 7.14 -16.06 -18.27
N PRO A 50 5.83 -16.33 -18.40
CA PRO A 50 4.82 -15.51 -17.75
C PRO A 50 4.95 -15.58 -16.23
N VAL A 51 4.83 -14.44 -15.58
CA VAL A 51 4.84 -14.35 -14.12
C VAL A 51 3.42 -14.56 -13.62
N GLN A 52 3.23 -15.42 -12.62
CA GLN A 52 1.91 -15.64 -12.03
C GLN A 52 1.30 -14.31 -11.58
N GLY A 53 0.05 -14.05 -11.98
CA GLY A 53 -0.80 -12.90 -11.65
C GLY A 53 -0.34 -11.50 -12.06
N GLY A 54 0.73 -11.37 -12.85
CA GLY A 54 0.97 -10.17 -13.67
C GLY A 54 0.30 -10.33 -15.03
N LYS A 55 -0.62 -9.41 -15.42
CA LYS A 55 -1.26 -9.48 -16.75
C LYS A 55 -0.26 -9.34 -17.91
N VAL A 56 0.86 -8.63 -17.71
CA VAL A 56 1.86 -8.32 -18.76
C VAL A 56 3.30 -8.68 -18.34
N LEU A 57 3.54 -9.02 -17.07
CA LEU A 57 4.89 -9.21 -16.54
C LEU A 57 5.49 -10.56 -16.95
N ARG A 58 6.70 -10.52 -17.52
CA ARG A 58 7.46 -11.71 -17.94
C ARG A 58 8.87 -11.75 -17.35
N LEU A 59 9.36 -12.95 -17.06
CA LEU A 59 10.71 -13.21 -16.58
C LEU A 59 11.59 -13.71 -17.73
N PRO A 60 12.66 -13.00 -18.13
CA PRO A 60 13.62 -13.53 -19.08
C PRO A 60 14.42 -14.68 -18.45
N VAL A 61 14.54 -15.76 -19.22
CA VAL A 61 15.19 -17.00 -18.80
C VAL A 61 16.07 -17.53 -19.93
N LYS A 62 17.05 -18.35 -19.56
CA LYS A 62 17.87 -19.09 -20.51
C LYS A 62 18.15 -20.51 -20.05
N THR A 63 18.49 -21.43 -20.95
CA THR A 63 19.12 -22.68 -20.54
C THR A 63 20.47 -22.42 -19.88
N LYS A 64 20.78 -23.18 -18.83
CA LYS A 64 22.07 -23.10 -18.13
C LYS A 64 23.22 -23.44 -19.07
N GLU A 65 23.03 -24.47 -19.89
CA GLU A 65 23.96 -24.94 -20.92
C GLU A 65 23.38 -24.80 -22.34
N ARG A 66 24.22 -25.02 -23.36
CA ARG A 66 23.77 -25.02 -24.76
C ARG A 66 23.02 -26.33 -25.07
N VAL A 67 21.91 -26.22 -25.80
CA VAL A 67 21.05 -27.35 -26.17
C VAL A 67 21.01 -27.55 -27.69
N PRO A 68 20.79 -28.78 -28.18
CA PRO A 68 20.58 -29.04 -29.61
C PRO A 68 19.44 -28.21 -30.20
N LEU A 69 19.68 -27.58 -31.36
CA LEU A 69 18.69 -26.74 -32.07
C LEU A 69 17.35 -27.45 -32.27
N GLN A 70 17.40 -28.75 -32.56
CA GLN A 70 16.23 -29.59 -32.78
C GLN A 70 15.34 -29.72 -31.52
N ARG A 71 15.90 -29.56 -30.31
CA ARG A 71 15.16 -29.64 -29.04
C ARG A 71 14.50 -28.33 -28.63
N ILE A 72 14.92 -27.20 -29.21
CA ILE A 72 14.44 -25.86 -28.80
C ILE A 72 12.92 -25.76 -28.90
N LYS A 73 12.33 -26.23 -30.01
CA LYS A 73 10.88 -26.15 -30.24
C LYS A 73 10.09 -26.91 -29.16
N THR A 74 10.54 -28.11 -28.80
CA THR A 74 9.92 -28.94 -27.76
C THR A 74 10.03 -28.27 -26.39
N MET A 75 11.21 -27.75 -26.05
CA MET A 75 11.41 -27.04 -24.79
C MET A 75 10.55 -25.77 -24.70
N LEU A 76 10.43 -24.99 -25.78
CA LEU A 76 9.55 -23.81 -25.81
C LEU A 76 8.09 -24.18 -25.56
N CYS A 77 7.60 -25.28 -26.14
CA CYS A 77 6.25 -25.78 -25.91
C CYS A 77 6.04 -26.14 -24.43
N GLN A 78 7.01 -26.82 -23.80
CA GLN A 78 6.95 -27.17 -22.38
C GLN A 78 7.03 -25.93 -21.48
N LEU A 79 7.90 -24.97 -21.80
CA LEU A 79 8.02 -23.71 -21.07
C LEU A 79 6.76 -22.84 -21.18
N SER A 80 6.03 -22.92 -22.30
CA SER A 80 4.84 -22.08 -22.53
C SER A 80 3.69 -22.33 -21.54
N THR A 81 3.65 -23.52 -20.93
CA THR A 81 2.63 -23.90 -19.93
C THR A 81 3.03 -23.51 -18.51
N LEU A 82 4.30 -23.16 -18.29
CA LEU A 82 4.82 -22.82 -16.97
C LEU A 82 4.58 -21.35 -16.64
N LYS A 83 4.24 -21.09 -15.38
CA LYS A 83 4.23 -19.75 -14.80
C LYS A 83 5.24 -19.71 -13.67
N VAL A 84 5.99 -18.63 -13.60
CA VAL A 84 6.97 -18.43 -12.55
C VAL A 84 6.37 -17.61 -11.42
N ARG A 85 6.60 -18.02 -10.18
CA ARG A 85 6.21 -17.30 -8.98
C ARG A 85 7.41 -16.47 -8.49
N PRO A 86 7.31 -15.13 -8.41
CA PRO A 86 8.30 -14.31 -7.71
C PRO A 86 8.41 -14.71 -6.22
N PRO A 87 9.49 -14.35 -5.51
CA PRO A 87 10.70 -13.75 -6.05
C PRO A 87 11.54 -14.80 -6.79
N VAL A 88 12.35 -14.34 -7.75
CA VAL A 88 13.33 -15.19 -8.43
C VAL A 88 14.68 -14.49 -8.46
N ARG A 89 15.74 -15.18 -8.07
CA ARG A 89 17.11 -14.67 -8.11
C ARG A 89 17.73 -14.83 -9.49
N LEU A 90 18.62 -13.92 -9.85
CA LEU A 90 19.54 -14.14 -10.98
C LEU A 90 20.23 -15.50 -10.83
N GLY A 91 20.17 -16.33 -11.89
CA GLY A 91 20.78 -17.66 -11.92
C GLY A 91 19.94 -18.78 -11.28
N GLU A 92 18.79 -18.47 -10.67
CA GLU A 92 17.90 -19.47 -10.07
C GLU A 92 17.27 -20.38 -11.14
N VAL A 93 17.24 -21.69 -10.87
CA VAL A 93 16.62 -22.69 -11.74
C VAL A 93 15.10 -22.61 -11.64
N VAL A 94 14.44 -22.12 -12.69
CA VAL A 94 12.98 -21.92 -12.74
C VAL A 94 12.23 -23.09 -13.39
N ALA A 95 12.93 -23.93 -14.15
CA ALA A 95 12.37 -25.16 -14.69
C ALA A 95 13.48 -26.21 -14.85
N ARG A 96 13.10 -27.47 -14.61
CA ARG A 96 13.92 -28.65 -14.94
C ARG A 96 13.21 -29.39 -16.07
N LEU A 97 13.66 -29.12 -17.29
CA LEU A 97 13.32 -29.92 -18.45
C LEU A 97 14.47 -30.96 -18.62
N PRO A 98 14.73 -31.58 -19.78
CA PRO A 98 15.96 -32.35 -19.95
C PRO A 98 17.23 -31.55 -19.55
N GLU A 99 17.13 -30.22 -19.53
CA GLU A 99 18.15 -29.27 -19.11
C GLU A 99 17.59 -28.26 -18.10
N GLU A 100 18.46 -27.69 -17.26
CA GLU A 100 18.09 -26.63 -16.32
C GLU A 100 17.88 -25.30 -17.07
N VAL A 101 16.77 -24.61 -16.77
CA VAL A 101 16.48 -23.26 -17.25
C VAL A 101 16.61 -22.29 -16.08
N ILE A 102 17.43 -21.26 -16.25
CA ILE A 102 17.78 -20.27 -15.22
C ILE A 102 17.27 -18.87 -15.55
N ALA A 103 16.98 -18.08 -14.52
CA ALA A 103 16.59 -16.68 -14.68
C ALA A 103 17.80 -15.79 -15.02
N THR A 104 17.62 -14.85 -15.96
CA THR A 104 18.69 -13.92 -16.40
C THR A 104 18.59 -12.53 -15.77
N ARG A 105 17.63 -12.32 -14.89
CA ARG A 105 17.55 -11.16 -14.00
C ARG A 105 16.88 -11.55 -12.70
N THR A 106 17.14 -10.77 -11.65
CA THR A 106 16.35 -10.87 -10.43
C THR A 106 14.95 -10.32 -10.70
N LEU A 107 13.94 -11.13 -10.46
CA LEU A 107 12.55 -10.68 -10.40
C LEU A 107 12.18 -10.50 -8.94
N LEU A 108 12.10 -9.24 -8.52
CA LEU A 108 11.68 -8.91 -7.17
C LEU A 108 10.23 -9.35 -6.95
N ALA A 109 9.93 -9.69 -5.71
CA ALA A 109 8.60 -9.97 -5.17
C ALA A 109 7.66 -8.73 -5.19
N LEU A 110 7.82 -7.79 -6.12
CA LEU A 110 7.10 -6.52 -6.11
C LEU A 110 5.58 -6.67 -6.30
N LEU A 111 5.07 -7.85 -6.67
CA LEU A 111 3.65 -8.05 -6.96
C LEU A 111 3.00 -9.32 -6.40
N PHE A 112 3.69 -10.17 -5.62
CA PHE A 112 3.16 -11.50 -5.24
C PHE A 112 3.32 -11.92 -3.78
N PHE A 113 3.20 -11.01 -2.80
CA PHE A 113 3.19 -11.38 -1.37
C PHE A 113 2.27 -10.38 -0.63
N PHE A 114 1.11 -10.74 -0.07
CA PHE A 114 0.93 -11.74 0.98
C PHE A 114 -0.42 -12.49 0.90
N GLY A 115 -0.40 -13.73 0.43
CA GLY A 115 -1.42 -14.70 0.79
C GLY A 115 -1.04 -15.35 2.12
N LEU A 116 -1.47 -14.76 3.24
CA LEU A 116 -1.65 -15.41 4.55
C LEU A 116 -2.41 -14.40 5.43
N GLY A 117 -3.62 -14.80 5.85
CA GLY A 117 -4.61 -13.95 6.50
C GLY A 117 -4.15 -13.19 7.76
N ALA A 118 -5.04 -12.27 8.14
CA ALA A 118 -4.96 -11.23 9.18
C ALA A 118 -4.15 -9.99 8.76
N PRO A 119 -4.82 -8.84 8.48
CA PRO A 119 -4.17 -7.56 8.26
C PRO A 119 -3.28 -7.18 9.46
N ALA A 120 -2.22 -6.44 9.17
CA ALA A 120 -1.76 -5.44 10.11
C ALA A 120 -2.88 -4.39 10.20
N TYR A 121 -3.68 -4.46 11.26
CA TYR A 121 -4.34 -3.28 11.82
C TYR A 121 -3.27 -2.43 12.50
N GLY A 122 -3.51 -1.17 12.79
CA GLY A 122 -4.63 -0.32 12.48
C GLY A 122 -4.52 0.87 13.39
N TRP A 123 -4.84 2.03 12.87
CA TRP A 123 -4.69 3.23 13.63
C TRP A 123 -5.72 3.24 14.74
N ALA A 124 -5.30 2.82 15.92
CA ALA A 124 -6.18 2.76 17.06
C ALA A 124 -6.51 4.19 17.50
N ARG A 125 -7.78 4.40 17.84
CA ARG A 125 -8.28 5.61 18.52
C ARG A 125 -8.47 6.83 17.62
N HIS A 126 -9.14 6.65 16.47
CA HIS A 126 -9.58 7.80 15.66
C HIS A 126 -10.48 8.74 16.49
N ASP A 127 -11.24 8.19 17.44
CA ASP A 127 -11.97 8.95 18.47
C ASP A 127 -11.10 10.03 19.16
N LEU A 128 -9.85 9.70 19.52
CA LEU A 128 -8.94 10.64 20.19
C LEU A 128 -8.49 11.75 19.24
N LEU A 129 -8.20 11.44 17.98
CA LEU A 129 -7.80 12.44 16.99
C LEU A 129 -8.92 13.45 16.76
N VAL A 130 -10.13 12.96 16.52
CA VAL A 130 -11.32 13.80 16.31
C VAL A 130 -11.58 14.67 17.55
N ARG A 131 -11.46 14.10 18.76
CA ARG A 131 -11.58 14.86 20.03
C ARG A 131 -10.57 16.00 20.10
N GLN A 132 -9.31 15.76 19.76
CA GLN A 132 -8.29 16.81 19.77
C GLN A 132 -8.53 17.86 18.68
N VAL A 133 -8.88 17.44 17.46
CA VAL A 133 -9.03 18.39 16.35
C VAL A 133 -10.26 19.27 16.52
N PHE A 134 -11.40 18.71 16.92
CA PHE A 134 -12.71 19.41 16.89
C PHE A 134 -13.32 19.71 18.26
N GLY A 135 -12.66 19.31 19.35
CA GLY A 135 -13.17 19.53 20.71
C GLY A 135 -13.49 21.00 21.01
N GLU A 136 -12.71 21.92 20.44
CA GLU A 136 -12.84 23.37 20.65
C GLU A 136 -13.50 24.10 19.46
N THR A 137 -14.04 23.39 18.47
CA THR A 137 -14.69 24.02 17.31
C THR A 137 -16.07 24.57 17.68
N VAL A 138 -16.13 25.84 18.05
CA VAL A 138 -17.32 26.50 18.65
C VAL A 138 -18.57 26.40 17.77
N TRP A 139 -18.47 26.55 16.45
CA TRP A 139 -19.69 26.60 15.62
C TRP A 139 -20.44 25.26 15.57
N LEU A 140 -19.78 24.13 15.89
CA LEU A 140 -20.44 22.83 16.04
C LEU A 140 -21.47 22.83 17.18
N ASP A 141 -21.41 23.79 18.13
CA ASP A 141 -22.40 23.95 19.21
C ASP A 141 -23.80 24.30 18.69
N ARG A 142 -23.92 24.78 17.45
CA ARG A 142 -25.22 24.95 16.77
C ARG A 142 -25.93 23.62 16.53
N TYR A 143 -25.18 22.52 16.47
CA TYR A 143 -25.65 21.17 16.18
C TYR A 143 -25.67 20.28 17.44
N LYS A 144 -26.33 20.78 18.49
CA LYS A 144 -26.42 20.11 19.81
C LYS A 144 -27.69 19.28 20.01
N ASP A 145 -28.61 19.31 19.05
CA ASP A 145 -29.89 18.60 19.12
C ASP A 145 -30.22 17.95 17.76
N ILE A 146 -29.52 16.86 17.44
CA ILE A 146 -29.72 16.07 16.23
C ILE A 146 -30.48 14.79 16.58
N VAL A 147 -31.55 14.50 15.84
CA VAL A 147 -32.26 13.21 15.93
C VAL A 147 -31.45 12.13 15.23
N VAL A 148 -31.22 11.00 15.91
CA VAL A 148 -30.60 9.82 15.31
C VAL A 148 -31.58 9.18 14.32
N THR A 149 -31.18 9.07 13.05
CA THR A 149 -32.02 8.54 11.96
C THR A 149 -31.58 7.12 11.57
N ALA A 150 -32.54 6.32 11.08
CA ALA A 150 -32.27 5.00 10.52
C ALA A 150 -31.40 5.10 9.26
N TYR A 151 -30.65 4.05 8.94
CA TYR A 151 -29.87 4.00 7.71
C TYR A 151 -30.78 3.70 6.52
N ASP A 152 -30.87 4.64 5.57
CA ASP A 152 -31.71 4.53 4.36
C ASP A 152 -31.02 5.18 3.15
N TYR A 153 -29.73 4.86 2.96
CA TYR A 153 -28.92 5.42 1.86
C TYR A 153 -28.58 4.35 0.84
N GLU A 154 -28.83 4.68 -0.44
CA GLU A 154 -28.34 3.91 -1.57
C GLU A 154 -26.87 4.26 -1.85
N GLU A 155 -25.99 3.29 -1.61
CA GLU A 155 -24.55 3.46 -1.72
C GLU A 155 -24.00 2.66 -2.90
N LYS A 156 -23.28 3.34 -3.80
CA LYS A 156 -22.70 2.70 -5.00
C LYS A 156 -21.44 1.89 -4.68
N ALA A 157 -20.71 2.28 -3.64
CA ALA A 157 -19.50 1.58 -3.26
C ALA A 157 -19.87 0.31 -2.47
N PRO A 158 -19.31 -0.87 -2.82
CA PRO A 158 -19.63 -2.08 -2.10
C PRO A 158 -19.04 -2.07 -0.69
N TYR A 159 -19.81 -2.60 0.25
CA TYR A 159 -19.40 -2.98 1.59
C TYR A 159 -19.29 -4.48 1.71
N ASN A 160 -18.60 -4.91 2.77
CA ASN A 160 -18.72 -6.28 3.25
C ASN A 160 -20.21 -6.70 3.29
N PRO A 161 -20.61 -7.82 2.65
CA PRO A 161 -22.00 -8.27 2.65
C PRO A 161 -22.59 -8.49 4.05
N ASP A 162 -21.75 -8.78 5.04
CA ASP A 162 -22.15 -9.00 6.43
C ASP A 162 -22.08 -7.70 7.28
N TYR A 163 -21.77 -6.55 6.67
CA TYR A 163 -21.70 -5.29 7.38
C TYR A 163 -23.09 -4.66 7.52
N GLU A 164 -23.44 -4.35 8.76
CA GLU A 164 -24.63 -3.60 9.12
C GLU A 164 -24.24 -2.31 9.83
N ALA A 165 -24.93 -1.21 9.52
CA ALA A 165 -24.75 0.06 10.21
C ALA A 165 -25.16 -0.08 11.67
N LYS A 166 -24.19 0.06 12.59
CA LYS A 166 -24.41 -0.09 14.03
C LYS A 166 -24.76 1.24 14.68
N TYR A 167 -25.43 1.17 15.82
CA TYR A 167 -25.83 2.33 16.63
C TYR A 167 -25.34 2.13 18.08
N PRO A 168 -24.01 2.15 18.31
CA PRO A 168 -23.45 1.69 19.59
C PRO A 168 -23.73 2.63 20.77
N ASP A 169 -23.97 3.91 20.50
CA ASP A 169 -24.14 4.95 21.54
C ASP A 169 -25.62 5.31 21.77
N LYS A 170 -26.36 5.56 20.69
CA LYS A 170 -27.75 6.07 20.72
C LYS A 170 -28.67 5.28 19.80
N LYS A 171 -29.90 5.06 20.22
CA LYS A 171 -30.95 4.43 19.39
C LYS A 171 -31.54 5.42 18.40
N VAL A 172 -32.10 4.89 17.30
CA VAL A 172 -32.91 5.68 16.36
C VAL A 172 -34.04 6.39 17.10
N GLY A 173 -34.21 7.68 16.84
CA GLY A 173 -35.15 8.57 17.52
C GLY A 173 -34.58 9.33 18.73
N GLU A 174 -33.45 8.90 19.30
CA GLU A 174 -32.78 9.62 20.39
C GLU A 174 -32.06 10.87 19.89
N ARG A 175 -31.63 11.73 20.82
CA ARG A 175 -30.87 12.96 20.53
C ARG A 175 -29.38 12.79 20.75
N THR A 176 -28.59 13.44 19.92
CA THR A 176 -27.12 13.50 19.99
C THR A 176 -26.61 14.85 19.49
N THR A 177 -25.29 15.06 19.55
CA THR A 177 -24.60 16.24 19.03
C THR A 177 -23.71 15.92 17.84
N ALA A 178 -23.40 16.91 17.01
CA ALA A 178 -22.43 16.73 15.91
C ALA A 178 -21.08 16.21 16.42
N ARG A 179 -20.59 16.70 17.57
CA ARG A 179 -19.30 16.25 18.13
C ARG A 179 -19.35 14.79 18.54
N GLU A 180 -20.41 14.35 19.21
CA GLU A 180 -20.58 12.93 19.56
C GLU A 180 -20.60 12.04 18.32
N ILE A 181 -21.31 12.46 17.26
CA ILE A 181 -21.34 11.73 15.99
C ILE A 181 -19.92 11.62 15.40
N LEU A 182 -19.22 12.74 15.26
CA LEU A 182 -17.87 12.75 14.69
C LEU A 182 -16.91 11.85 15.49
N ILE A 183 -16.99 11.88 16.82
CA ILE A 183 -16.10 11.12 17.69
C ILE A 183 -16.42 9.62 17.66
N HIS A 184 -17.70 9.25 17.77
CA HIS A 184 -18.10 7.84 17.92
C HIS A 184 -18.07 7.06 16.61
N TYR A 185 -18.24 7.73 15.46
CA TYR A 185 -18.30 7.08 14.16
C TYR A 185 -17.02 7.26 13.31
N ALA A 186 -15.98 7.94 13.82
CA ALA A 186 -14.69 7.99 13.14
C ALA A 186 -14.01 6.61 13.08
N ASP A 187 -14.24 5.72 14.03
CA ASP A 187 -13.73 4.34 13.97
C ASP A 187 -14.66 3.40 13.16
N GLU A 188 -15.78 3.89 12.62
CA GLU A 188 -16.79 3.04 11.97
C GLU A 188 -16.29 2.24 10.75
N PRO A 189 -15.45 2.79 9.86
CA PRO A 189 -14.91 2.02 8.74
C PRO A 189 -14.15 0.75 9.18
N ASP A 190 -13.53 0.79 10.36
CA ASP A 190 -12.82 -0.35 10.94
C ASP A 190 -13.73 -1.46 11.50
N TRP A 191 -15.04 -1.20 11.67
CA TRP A 191 -16.01 -2.16 12.21
C TRP A 191 -16.39 -3.28 11.24
N GLY A 192 -15.59 -3.49 10.19
CA GLY A 192 -15.78 -4.56 9.22
C GLY A 192 -16.36 -4.12 7.89
N MET A 193 -16.58 -2.80 7.69
CA MET A 193 -17.15 -2.23 6.48
C MET A 193 -16.36 -2.61 5.22
N ASP A 194 -15.03 -2.49 5.28
CA ASP A 194 -14.14 -2.76 4.14
C ASP A 194 -13.58 -4.20 4.10
N ALA A 195 -14.16 -5.12 4.87
CA ALA A 195 -13.73 -6.51 4.94
C ALA A 195 -14.31 -7.37 3.80
N ASN A 196 -13.64 -8.48 3.49
CA ASN A 196 -14.18 -9.55 2.63
C ASN A 196 -14.66 -9.09 1.23
N LEU A 197 -14.13 -7.98 0.71
CA LEU A 197 -14.46 -7.47 -0.63
C LEU A 197 -13.49 -8.00 -1.68
N ASN A 198 -13.91 -8.03 -2.94
CA ASN A 198 -13.03 -8.25 -4.09
C ASN A 198 -12.90 -6.96 -4.90
N LEU A 199 -11.97 -6.09 -4.50
CA LEU A 199 -11.78 -4.74 -5.04
C LEU A 199 -10.69 -4.68 -6.11
N SER A 200 -9.61 -5.46 -5.93
CA SER A 200 -8.45 -5.37 -6.81
C SER A 200 -7.59 -6.63 -6.74
N SER A 201 -6.96 -6.99 -7.87
CA SER A 201 -5.94 -8.04 -7.88
C SER A 201 -4.71 -7.71 -7.04
N PHE A 202 -4.50 -6.44 -6.68
CA PHE A 202 -3.41 -5.99 -5.81
C PHE A 202 -3.77 -5.94 -4.33
N GLN A 203 -5.03 -6.14 -3.94
CA GLN A 203 -5.40 -6.11 -2.53
C GLN A 203 -4.68 -7.15 -1.65
N PRO A 204 -4.30 -8.37 -2.11
CA PRO A 204 -3.60 -9.32 -1.24
C PRO A 204 -2.21 -8.86 -0.81
N ILE A 205 -1.59 -7.93 -1.55
CA ILE A 205 -0.26 -7.42 -1.22
C ILE A 205 -0.28 -6.19 -0.31
N ILE A 206 -1.47 -5.62 -0.06
CA ILE A 206 -1.67 -4.46 0.83
C ILE A 206 -2.70 -4.75 1.93
N GLY A 207 -2.71 -5.96 2.48
CA GLY A 207 -3.54 -6.28 3.65
C GLY A 207 -4.99 -6.68 3.35
N GLY A 208 -5.29 -7.13 2.13
CA GLY A 208 -6.63 -7.52 1.70
C GLY A 208 -7.49 -6.32 1.31
N SER A 209 -8.81 -6.49 1.25
CA SER A 209 -9.71 -5.39 0.90
C SER A 209 -9.68 -4.23 1.90
N ARG A 210 -9.48 -4.54 3.19
CA ARG A 210 -9.36 -3.53 4.24
C ARG A 210 -8.15 -2.64 3.99
N GLY A 211 -6.95 -3.19 3.95
CA GLY A 211 -5.78 -2.36 3.66
C GLY A 211 -5.85 -1.71 2.28
N TYR A 212 -6.50 -2.33 1.28
CA TYR A 212 -6.73 -1.68 -0.02
C TYR A 212 -7.61 -0.42 0.07
N ARG A 213 -8.56 -0.36 1.00
CA ARG A 213 -9.43 0.81 1.23
C ARG A 213 -8.80 1.87 2.14
N HIS A 214 -7.95 1.44 3.08
CA HIS A 214 -7.39 2.27 4.15
C HIS A 214 -5.96 2.80 3.87
N GLN A 215 -5.35 2.38 2.76
CA GLN A 215 -3.94 2.69 2.46
C GLN A 215 -3.80 3.34 1.07
N TYR A 216 -2.65 3.98 0.86
CA TYR A 216 -2.27 4.55 -0.43
C TYR A 216 -0.76 4.45 -0.63
N TYR A 217 -0.30 3.30 -1.12
CA TYR A 217 1.11 2.97 -1.25
C TYR A 217 1.76 3.53 -2.52
N PHE A 218 2.99 4.01 -2.36
CA PHE A 218 3.79 4.61 -3.40
C PHE A 218 4.93 3.67 -3.82
N PHE A 219 4.88 3.18 -5.07
CA PHE A 219 5.92 2.34 -5.66
C PHE A 219 6.42 2.96 -6.96
N GLY A 220 7.31 3.96 -6.87
CA GLY A 220 7.76 4.72 -8.03
C GLY A 220 6.60 5.51 -8.64
N LEU A 221 6.21 5.20 -9.88
CA LEU A 221 5.03 5.81 -10.53
C LEU A 221 3.73 5.07 -10.21
N LEU A 222 3.80 3.86 -9.65
CA LEU A 222 2.61 3.09 -9.28
C LEU A 222 2.07 3.60 -7.94
N ARG A 223 0.74 3.76 -7.88
CA ARG A 223 -0.03 4.03 -6.66
C ARG A 223 -0.96 2.85 -6.41
N LEU A 224 -1.00 2.33 -5.20
CA LEU A 224 -1.86 1.20 -4.82
C LEU A 224 -2.68 1.52 -3.59
N GLY A 225 -3.99 1.28 -3.66
CA GLY A 225 -4.94 1.54 -2.58
C GLY A 225 -5.97 2.60 -2.99
N GLN A 226 -6.98 2.77 -2.16
CA GLN A 226 -8.18 3.59 -2.43
C GLN A 226 -8.47 4.60 -1.33
N GLY A 227 -7.57 4.82 -0.36
CA GLY A 227 -7.82 5.75 0.74
C GLY A 227 -8.34 7.13 0.27
N PRO A 228 -7.73 7.79 -0.73
CA PRO A 228 -8.22 9.07 -1.23
C PRO A 228 -9.61 9.00 -1.85
N GLU A 229 -9.89 7.94 -2.63
CA GLU A 229 -11.22 7.68 -3.18
C GLU A 229 -12.26 7.46 -2.07
N ARG A 230 -11.87 6.85 -0.94
CA ARG A 230 -12.78 6.64 0.20
C ARG A 230 -13.07 7.91 0.98
N ALA A 231 -12.05 8.73 1.24
CA ALA A 231 -12.25 10.04 1.83
C ALA A 231 -13.24 10.87 0.99
N ALA A 232 -12.99 11.00 -0.32
CA ALA A 232 -13.86 11.74 -1.23
C ALA A 232 -15.28 11.16 -1.31
N TYR A 233 -15.41 9.83 -1.42
CA TYR A 233 -16.70 9.17 -1.47
C TYR A 233 -17.57 9.49 -0.24
N PHE A 234 -17.00 9.40 0.96
CA PHE A 234 -17.75 9.68 2.18
C PHE A 234 -18.00 11.17 2.40
N TYR A 235 -17.12 12.02 1.88
CA TYR A 235 -17.36 13.45 1.82
C TYR A 235 -18.59 13.77 0.95
N ASP A 236 -18.71 13.15 -0.22
CA ASP A 236 -19.88 13.33 -1.09
C ASP A 236 -21.16 12.75 -0.49
N MET A 237 -21.08 11.61 0.20
CA MET A 237 -22.23 11.04 0.94
C MET A 237 -22.69 11.98 2.07
N SER A 238 -21.74 12.63 2.76
CA SER A 238 -22.04 13.65 3.77
C SER A 238 -22.82 14.82 3.16
N LYS A 239 -22.35 15.37 2.04
CA LYS A 239 -23.06 16.45 1.33
C LYS A 239 -24.47 16.05 0.91
N GLN A 240 -24.64 14.83 0.38
CA GLN A 240 -25.96 14.31 -0.01
C GLN A 240 -26.91 14.16 1.17
N ALA A 241 -26.42 13.69 2.32
CA ALA A 241 -27.23 13.57 3.53
C ALA A 241 -27.67 14.95 4.06
N PHE A 242 -26.77 15.93 4.10
CA PHE A 242 -27.14 17.30 4.47
C PHE A 242 -28.14 17.94 3.50
N ALA A 243 -28.01 17.71 2.19
CA ALA A 243 -28.97 18.17 1.20
C ALA A 243 -30.38 17.56 1.39
N LYS A 244 -30.48 16.37 1.98
CA LYS A 244 -31.74 15.74 2.38
C LYS A 244 -32.28 16.22 3.74
N GLY A 245 -31.57 17.13 4.43
CA GLY A 245 -31.90 17.59 5.77
C GLY A 245 -31.51 16.62 6.89
N ASP A 246 -30.75 15.57 6.58
CA ASP A 246 -30.35 14.54 7.54
C ASP A 246 -28.98 14.86 8.14
N SER A 247 -29.00 15.67 9.19
CA SER A 247 -27.77 16.08 9.88
C SER A 247 -27.03 14.91 10.54
N TYR A 248 -27.76 13.87 10.97
CA TYR A 248 -27.16 12.71 11.62
C TYR A 248 -26.26 11.95 10.65
N TRP A 249 -26.79 11.57 9.50
CA TRP A 249 -25.99 10.89 8.48
C TRP A 249 -24.98 11.82 7.80
N GLY A 250 -25.27 13.11 7.68
CA GLY A 250 -24.31 14.11 7.22
C GLY A 250 -23.02 14.09 8.04
N PHE A 251 -23.12 14.28 9.35
CA PHE A 251 -21.94 14.22 10.22
C PHE A 251 -21.34 12.82 10.32
N ARG A 252 -22.14 11.75 10.26
CA ARG A 252 -21.64 10.36 10.34
C ARG A 252 -20.84 9.97 9.10
N PHE A 253 -21.31 10.31 7.91
CA PHE A 253 -20.52 10.13 6.68
C PHE A 253 -19.27 11.00 6.70
N PHE A 254 -19.35 12.23 7.22
CA PHE A 254 -18.14 13.04 7.39
C PHE A 254 -17.14 12.42 8.39
N ALA A 255 -17.61 11.78 9.47
CA ALA A 255 -16.76 11.01 10.38
C ALA A 255 -16.02 9.87 9.65
N ARG A 256 -16.71 9.17 8.74
CA ARG A 256 -16.08 8.16 7.87
C ARG A 256 -15.07 8.79 6.91
N CYS A 257 -15.35 9.97 6.34
CA CYS A 257 -14.35 10.70 5.54
C CYS A 257 -13.09 11.02 6.36
N LEU A 258 -13.28 11.54 7.59
CA LEU A 258 -12.18 11.85 8.51
C LEU A 258 -11.35 10.63 8.83
N HIS A 259 -11.95 9.45 8.99
CA HIS A 259 -11.21 8.20 9.17
C HIS A 259 -10.16 7.97 8.08
N TYR A 260 -10.56 8.02 6.80
CA TYR A 260 -9.62 7.79 5.71
C TYR A 260 -8.61 8.92 5.54
N LEU A 261 -9.02 10.18 5.80
CA LEU A 261 -8.07 11.30 5.83
C LEU A 261 -7.02 11.12 6.92
N GLN A 262 -7.48 10.71 8.10
CA GLN A 262 -6.63 10.31 9.18
C GLN A 262 -5.67 9.27 8.61
N ASP A 263 -6.13 8.08 8.20
CA ASP A 263 -5.27 6.99 7.73
C ASP A 263 -4.17 7.46 6.75
N LEU A 264 -4.50 8.33 5.80
CA LEU A 264 -3.55 8.88 4.83
C LEU A 264 -2.52 9.85 5.44
N GLY A 265 -2.85 10.48 6.56
CA GLY A 265 -1.94 11.25 7.41
C GLY A 265 -0.95 10.39 8.21
N GLN A 266 -1.08 9.06 8.18
CA GLN A 266 -0.21 8.12 8.86
C GLN A 266 0.88 7.60 7.88
N PRO A 267 2.18 7.84 8.12
CA PRO A 267 3.21 7.51 7.12
C PRO A 267 3.32 6.02 6.75
N LEU A 268 3.09 5.09 7.68
CA LEU A 268 3.12 3.64 7.44
C LEU A 268 1.90 3.14 6.61
N HIS A 269 0.82 3.92 6.48
CA HIS A 269 -0.29 3.66 5.54
C HIS A 269 0.04 4.06 4.10
N THR A 270 1.20 4.69 3.89
CA THR A 270 1.70 5.05 2.56
C THR A 270 2.93 4.24 2.16
N GLN A 271 3.60 3.61 3.14
CA GLN A 271 4.73 2.73 2.90
C GLN A 271 4.96 1.77 4.10
N PRO A 272 4.88 0.44 3.91
CA PRO A 272 4.96 -0.52 5.01
C PRO A 272 6.39 -0.84 5.48
N ALA A 273 7.38 -0.57 4.63
CA ALA A 273 8.80 -0.83 4.87
C ALA A 273 9.64 -0.03 3.86
N THR A 274 10.90 0.26 4.20
CA THR A 274 11.84 0.90 3.26
C THR A 274 12.25 -0.04 2.15
N MET A 275 12.74 0.49 1.03
CA MET A 275 13.24 -0.34 -0.07
C MET A 275 14.41 -1.24 0.38
N GLY A 276 15.26 -0.75 1.29
CA GLY A 276 16.32 -1.55 1.90
C GLY A 276 15.79 -2.69 2.79
N GLN A 277 14.78 -2.42 3.61
CA GLN A 277 14.13 -3.43 4.46
C GLN A 277 13.40 -4.49 3.63
N ILE A 278 12.68 -4.07 2.58
CA ILE A 278 12.06 -4.97 1.61
C ILE A 278 13.14 -5.83 0.94
N GLY A 279 14.22 -5.23 0.44
CA GLY A 279 15.32 -5.96 -0.19
C GLY A 279 16.01 -6.98 0.75
N LYS A 280 16.13 -6.66 2.04
CA LYS A 280 16.69 -7.55 3.06
C LYS A 280 15.80 -8.78 3.33
N LEU A 281 14.48 -8.61 3.29
CA LEU A 281 13.51 -9.64 3.70
C LEU A 281 12.71 -10.24 2.54
N MET A 282 12.95 -9.82 1.29
CA MET A 282 12.18 -10.24 0.11
C MET A 282 12.16 -11.75 -0.15
N PHE A 283 13.17 -12.50 0.34
CA PHE A 283 13.23 -13.97 0.25
C PHE A 283 12.74 -14.67 1.52
N GLN A 284 12.21 -13.92 2.48
CA GLN A 284 11.67 -14.44 3.74
C GLN A 284 10.29 -13.80 3.98
N PRO A 285 9.28 -14.06 3.11
CA PRO A 285 8.02 -13.32 3.12
C PRO A 285 7.31 -13.30 4.49
N PRO A 286 7.18 -14.42 5.23
CA PRO A 286 6.57 -14.38 6.57
C PRO A 286 7.28 -13.41 7.52
N LYS A 287 8.61 -13.26 7.40
CA LYS A 287 9.36 -12.31 8.21
C LYS A 287 9.13 -10.87 7.76
N LEU A 288 8.95 -10.61 6.47
CA LEU A 288 8.58 -9.27 5.97
C LEU A 288 7.19 -8.86 6.45
N VAL A 289 6.21 -9.79 6.46
CA VAL A 289 4.88 -9.52 7.07
C VAL A 289 5.06 -9.13 8.52
N ASN A 290 5.72 -9.97 9.31
CA ASN A 290 5.84 -9.76 10.74
C ASN A 290 6.60 -8.46 11.04
N PHE A 291 7.64 -8.17 10.27
CA PHE A 291 8.38 -6.91 10.34
C PHE A 291 7.47 -5.70 10.17
N ALA A 292 6.76 -5.61 9.04
CA ALA A 292 5.89 -4.49 8.73
C ALA A 292 4.73 -4.39 9.73
N THR A 293 4.10 -5.52 10.04
CA THR A 293 2.99 -5.62 11.00
C THR A 293 3.39 -5.14 12.39
N ASN A 294 4.53 -5.62 12.90
CA ASN A 294 4.96 -5.30 14.27
C ASN A 294 5.38 -3.83 14.41
N LEU A 295 5.98 -3.24 13.37
CA LEU A 295 6.27 -1.80 13.35
C LEU A 295 5.01 -0.96 13.33
N HIS A 296 4.05 -1.33 12.48
CA HIS A 296 2.79 -0.64 12.32
C HIS A 296 2.02 -0.55 13.66
N TYR A 297 1.75 -1.70 14.30
CA TYR A 297 1.08 -1.71 15.61
C TYR A 297 1.87 -1.00 16.72
N ALA A 298 3.20 -1.12 16.71
CA ALA A 298 4.02 -0.46 17.74
C ALA A 298 3.91 1.07 17.60
N TYR A 299 4.01 1.58 16.38
CA TYR A 299 3.91 2.99 16.07
C TYR A 299 2.52 3.56 16.41
N GLU A 300 1.44 2.89 16.01
CA GLU A 300 0.09 3.40 16.29
C GLU A 300 -0.23 3.44 17.78
N ARG A 301 0.18 2.39 18.51
CA ARG A 301 0.07 2.39 19.97
C ARG A 301 0.93 3.46 20.61
N TYR A 302 2.08 3.76 20.03
CA TYR A 302 2.93 4.86 20.48
C TYR A 302 2.20 6.20 20.34
N VAL A 303 1.59 6.47 19.19
CA VAL A 303 0.80 7.71 18.97
C VAL A 303 -0.41 7.77 19.91
N ALA A 304 -1.22 6.71 19.96
CA ALA A 304 -2.41 6.65 20.81
C ALA A 304 -2.07 6.81 22.31
N ALA A 305 -0.96 6.22 22.77
CA ALA A 305 -0.51 6.34 24.14
C ALA A 305 -0.03 7.76 24.48
N HIS A 306 0.61 8.47 23.54
CA HIS A 306 0.94 9.89 23.71
C HIS A 306 -0.31 10.75 23.80
N LEU A 307 -1.27 10.58 22.88
CA LEU A 307 -2.53 11.34 22.89
C LEU A 307 -3.39 11.09 24.13
N GLY A 308 -3.24 9.94 24.78
CA GLY A 308 -3.88 9.62 26.06
C GLY A 308 -3.15 10.13 27.30
N LYS A 309 -1.93 10.66 27.17
CA LYS A 309 -1.08 11.08 28.29
C LYS A 309 -1.38 12.53 28.69
N ARG A 310 -1.36 12.81 29.98
CA ARG A 310 -1.56 14.15 30.57
C ARG A 310 -0.25 14.72 31.13
N ASP A 311 0.80 14.66 30.34
CA ASP A 311 2.11 15.23 30.65
C ASP A 311 2.62 16.07 29.47
N GLU A 312 3.81 16.66 29.60
CA GLU A 312 4.40 17.53 28.56
C GLU A 312 4.52 16.83 27.20
N SER A 313 4.85 15.53 27.18
CA SER A 313 4.97 14.76 25.93
C SER A 313 3.60 14.53 25.28
N GLY A 314 2.60 14.17 26.08
CA GLY A 314 1.23 14.03 25.59
C GLY A 314 0.64 15.36 25.10
N GLU A 315 0.91 16.44 25.82
CA GLU A 315 0.47 17.79 25.45
C GLU A 315 1.10 18.24 24.12
N MET A 316 2.38 17.95 23.88
CA MET A 316 3.03 18.24 22.61
C MET A 316 2.31 17.59 21.41
N PHE A 317 1.87 16.32 21.56
CA PHE A 317 1.13 15.62 20.50
C PHE A 317 -0.29 16.18 20.36
N ALA A 318 -1.00 16.36 21.48
CA ALA A 318 -2.37 16.87 21.49
C ALA A 318 -2.45 18.31 20.93
N HIS A 319 -1.54 19.19 21.33
CA HIS A 319 -1.47 20.57 20.87
C HIS A 319 -1.27 20.66 19.35
N SER A 320 -0.46 19.76 18.77
CA SER A 320 -0.25 19.73 17.32
C SER A 320 -1.55 19.51 16.52
N LEU A 321 -2.56 18.85 17.11
CA LEU A 321 -3.88 18.67 16.51
C LEU A 321 -4.87 19.78 16.86
N ARG A 322 -4.74 20.40 18.05
CA ARG A 322 -5.66 21.43 18.57
C ARG A 322 -5.44 22.82 17.98
N ASP A 323 -4.20 23.22 17.77
CA ASP A 323 -3.87 24.51 17.14
C ASP A 323 -2.95 24.39 15.92
N PRO A 324 -3.38 23.67 14.86
CA PRO A 324 -2.54 23.45 13.70
C PRO A 324 -2.59 24.60 12.67
N GLY A 325 -3.55 25.52 12.79
CA GLY A 325 -4.06 26.31 11.66
C GLY A 325 -5.08 25.52 10.83
N MET A 326 -5.36 25.96 9.60
CA MET A 326 -6.32 25.30 8.70
C MET A 326 -5.79 25.32 7.27
N ALA A 327 -5.87 24.19 6.58
CA ALA A 327 -5.56 24.11 5.16
C ALA A 327 -6.75 24.62 4.33
N GLU A 328 -6.47 25.35 3.25
CA GLU A 328 -7.47 25.70 2.26
C GLU A 328 -7.64 24.53 1.28
N LEU A 329 -8.85 23.97 1.22
CA LEU A 329 -9.17 22.80 0.39
C LEU A 329 -10.23 23.18 -0.64
N PHE A 330 -10.16 22.56 -1.81
CA PHE A 330 -11.11 22.75 -2.92
C PHE A 330 -11.71 21.44 -3.40
N ASP A 331 -10.93 20.37 -3.41
CA ASP A 331 -11.37 19.01 -3.75
C ASP A 331 -10.89 18.02 -2.69
N MET A 332 -11.80 17.17 -2.22
CA MET A 332 -11.49 16.25 -1.12
C MET A 332 -10.54 15.12 -1.56
N LYS A 333 -10.65 14.65 -2.81
CA LYS A 333 -9.78 13.59 -3.31
C LYS A 333 -8.35 14.11 -3.45
N GLU A 334 -8.18 15.29 -4.04
CA GLU A 334 -6.87 15.92 -4.20
C GLU A 334 -6.23 16.24 -2.84
N ALA A 335 -7.00 16.76 -1.89
CA ALA A 335 -6.53 17.00 -0.53
C ALA A 335 -6.07 15.71 0.17
N ALA A 336 -6.85 14.62 0.02
CA ALA A 336 -6.50 13.32 0.57
C ALA A 336 -5.22 12.73 -0.10
N GLN A 337 -5.06 12.91 -1.41
CA GLN A 337 -3.83 12.52 -2.13
C GLN A 337 -2.62 13.34 -1.67
N ALA A 338 -2.76 14.65 -1.52
CA ALA A 338 -1.69 15.53 -1.05
C ALA A 338 -1.25 15.19 0.38
N LEU A 339 -2.21 14.85 1.26
CA LEU A 339 -1.90 14.37 2.60
C LEU A 339 -1.13 13.04 2.56
N ALA A 340 -1.53 12.10 1.71
CA ALA A 340 -0.81 10.84 1.53
C ALA A 340 0.62 11.04 0.99
N GLU A 341 0.80 11.98 0.05
CA GLU A 341 2.12 12.34 -0.48
C GLU A 341 3.03 12.92 0.61
N TYR A 342 2.49 13.86 1.41
CA TYR A 342 3.22 14.42 2.55
C TYR A 342 3.64 13.32 3.54
N SER A 343 2.72 12.43 3.90
CA SER A 343 2.99 11.29 4.79
C SER A 343 4.04 10.35 4.22
N HIS A 344 3.99 10.08 2.92
CA HIS A 344 4.95 9.23 2.21
C HIS A 344 6.38 9.78 2.29
N GLU A 345 6.57 11.09 2.12
CA GLU A 345 7.88 11.72 2.27
C GLU A 345 8.52 11.51 3.65
N LYS A 346 7.70 11.30 4.70
CA LYS A 346 8.18 11.07 6.06
C LYS A 346 8.38 9.59 6.38
N ALA A 347 7.75 8.70 5.62
CA ALA A 347 7.66 7.29 5.93
C ALA A 347 9.01 6.59 6.04
N GLU A 348 9.96 6.87 5.12
CA GLU A 348 11.27 6.21 5.16
C GLU A 348 12.04 6.53 6.45
N ARG A 349 12.13 7.81 6.83
CA ARG A 349 12.82 8.23 8.06
C ARG A 349 12.15 7.65 9.30
N LEU A 350 10.82 7.64 9.32
CA LEU A 350 10.05 7.07 10.43
C LEU A 350 10.28 5.56 10.55
N LEU A 351 10.28 4.82 9.45
CA LEU A 351 10.51 3.38 9.43
C LEU A 351 11.90 3.00 9.95
N ILE A 352 12.93 3.79 9.60
CA ILE A 352 14.29 3.59 10.11
C ILE A 352 14.35 3.86 11.62
N ALA A 353 13.77 4.98 12.08
CA ALA A 353 13.73 5.31 13.49
C ALA A 353 12.95 4.25 14.30
N ASN A 354 11.80 3.80 13.79
CA ASN A 354 10.99 2.76 14.43
C ASN A 354 11.72 1.41 14.49
N GLU A 355 12.45 1.00 13.44
CA GLU A 355 13.25 -0.26 13.46
C GLU A 355 14.32 -0.21 14.56
N ASN A 356 14.98 0.94 14.71
CA ASN A 356 16.04 1.12 15.71
C ASN A 356 15.50 1.31 17.13
N PHE A 357 14.32 1.91 17.29
CA PHE A 357 13.66 2.08 18.58
C PHE A 357 13.05 0.77 19.11
N TRP A 358 12.50 -0.08 18.23
CA TRP A 358 11.91 -1.37 18.60
C TRP A 358 12.62 -2.60 17.97
N PRO A 359 13.93 -2.78 18.20
CA PRO A 359 14.73 -3.81 17.50
C PRO A 359 14.30 -5.24 17.83
N LYS A 360 13.69 -5.46 18.99
CA LYS A 360 13.14 -6.78 19.39
C LYS A 360 11.84 -7.10 18.65
N ARG A 361 10.97 -6.11 18.43
CA ARG A 361 9.66 -6.29 17.77
C ARG A 361 9.84 -6.64 16.30
N VAL A 362 10.71 -5.93 15.60
CA VAL A 362 11.01 -6.18 14.18
C VAL A 362 11.65 -7.54 13.92
N LYS A 363 12.38 -8.09 14.90
CA LYS A 363 13.01 -9.42 14.80
C LYS A 363 12.09 -10.57 15.21
N SER A 364 10.91 -10.27 15.77
CA SER A 364 9.97 -11.29 16.23
C SER A 364 9.48 -12.16 15.07
N LYS A 365 9.39 -13.46 15.32
CA LYS A 365 8.80 -14.43 14.39
C LYS A 365 7.26 -14.45 14.47
N SER A 366 6.68 -13.72 15.42
CA SER A 366 5.24 -13.64 15.65
C SER A 366 4.74 -12.22 15.42
N LYS A 367 3.48 -12.10 15.00
CA LYS A 367 2.76 -10.83 14.97
C LYS A 367 2.50 -10.37 16.41
N LEU A 368 2.93 -9.16 16.75
CA LEU A 368 2.80 -8.54 18.07
C LEU A 368 1.82 -7.36 17.97
N MET A 369 0.52 -7.67 18.07
CA MET A 369 -0.54 -6.68 17.98
C MET A 369 -0.64 -5.78 19.23
N THR A 370 0.03 -6.19 20.32
CA THR A 370 0.12 -5.45 21.58
C THR A 370 1.50 -4.84 21.81
N ALA A 371 1.55 -3.71 22.53
CA ALA A 371 2.77 -3.06 22.99
C ALA A 371 2.70 -2.80 24.49
N ASN A 372 3.77 -3.16 25.21
CA ASN A 372 3.87 -2.95 26.64
C ASN A 372 4.19 -1.47 26.91
N PRO A 373 3.68 -0.86 27.98
CA PRO A 373 3.94 0.55 28.28
C PRO A 373 5.43 0.90 28.37
N GLU A 374 6.27 0.02 28.90
CA GLU A 374 7.72 0.23 28.99
C GLU A 374 8.44 0.22 27.63
N GLU A 375 7.85 -0.40 26.60
CA GLU A 375 8.38 -0.36 25.23
C GLU A 375 8.02 0.94 24.51
N ILE A 376 6.91 1.57 24.90
CA ILE A 376 6.46 2.87 24.37
C ILE A 376 7.17 4.00 25.11
N PHE A 377 7.27 3.90 26.43
CA PHE A 377 7.85 4.89 27.33
C PHE A 377 9.02 4.29 28.11
N PRO A 378 10.19 4.11 27.48
CA PRO A 378 11.37 3.62 28.18
C PRO A 378 11.83 4.62 29.24
N LYS A 379 12.49 4.13 30.30
CA LYS A 379 13.01 4.98 31.39
C LYS A 379 13.99 6.06 30.92
N LYS A 380 14.73 5.79 29.85
CA LYS A 380 15.68 6.72 29.24
C LYS A 380 15.27 7.00 27.80
N ARG A 381 15.04 8.28 27.50
CA ARG A 381 14.74 8.74 26.13
C ARG A 381 15.94 8.49 25.21
N SER A 382 15.69 7.90 24.05
CA SER A 382 16.73 7.64 23.04
C SER A 382 16.69 8.68 21.91
N LEU A 383 17.73 8.70 21.07
CA LEU A 383 17.77 9.57 19.89
C LEU A 383 16.65 9.22 18.90
N GLU A 384 16.43 7.92 18.69
CA GLU A 384 15.39 7.37 17.81
C GLU A 384 14.00 7.79 18.30
N GLN A 385 13.76 7.76 19.61
CA GLN A 385 12.50 8.23 20.18
C GLN A 385 12.25 9.71 19.83
N GLY A 386 13.26 10.57 19.96
CA GLY A 386 13.16 11.98 19.57
C GLY A 386 12.89 12.18 18.07
N GLN A 387 13.43 11.31 17.21
CA GLN A 387 13.14 11.33 15.77
C GLN A 387 11.69 10.93 15.48
N ILE A 388 11.20 9.88 16.14
CA ILE A 388 9.81 9.43 16.02
C ILE A 388 8.86 10.54 16.47
N ASP A 389 9.13 11.18 17.62
CA ASP A 389 8.35 12.29 18.15
C ASP A 389 8.27 13.44 17.14
N ALA A 390 9.40 13.90 16.63
CA ALA A 390 9.46 15.04 15.73
C ALA A 390 8.72 14.78 14.40
N ILE A 391 8.85 13.58 13.83
CA ILE A 391 8.11 13.21 12.61
C ILE A 391 6.62 13.13 12.91
N THR A 392 6.24 12.52 14.04
CA THR A 392 4.84 12.31 14.40
C THR A 392 4.13 13.62 14.69
N VAL A 393 4.72 14.53 15.47
CA VAL A 393 4.16 15.86 15.77
C VAL A 393 3.90 16.65 14.49
N ASN A 394 4.84 16.63 13.53
CA ASN A 394 4.65 17.30 12.24
C ASN A 394 3.56 16.62 11.38
N SER A 395 3.43 15.30 11.46
CA SER A 395 2.38 14.55 10.75
C SER A 395 1.00 14.85 11.32
N LEU A 396 0.89 14.84 12.66
CA LEU A 396 -0.33 15.21 13.38
C LEU A 396 -0.72 16.67 13.12
N LYS A 397 0.24 17.59 13.07
CA LYS A 397 -0.03 18.99 12.70
C LYS A 397 -0.68 19.10 11.33
N THR A 398 -0.06 18.53 10.30
CA THR A 398 -0.60 18.56 8.92
C THR A 398 -1.97 17.88 8.85
N LEU A 399 -2.14 16.74 9.53
CA LEU A 399 -3.43 16.08 9.65
C LEU A 399 -4.50 16.99 10.28
N GLY A 400 -4.16 17.71 11.35
CA GLY A 400 -5.04 18.67 12.00
C GLY A 400 -5.45 19.80 11.05
N GLN A 401 -4.50 20.36 10.29
CA GLN A 401 -4.77 21.39 9.27
C GLN A 401 -5.76 20.90 8.20
N MET A 402 -5.51 19.70 7.67
CA MET A 402 -6.34 19.07 6.65
C MET A 402 -7.74 18.72 7.18
N SER A 403 -7.82 18.16 8.39
CA SER A 403 -9.11 17.79 9.01
C SER A 403 -9.99 19.02 9.27
N ARG A 404 -9.38 20.13 9.73
CA ARG A 404 -10.08 21.42 9.89
C ARG A 404 -10.47 22.02 8.55
N GLY A 405 -9.59 21.95 7.55
CA GLY A 405 -9.89 22.39 6.19
C GLY A 405 -11.07 21.63 5.58
N ALA A 406 -11.12 20.31 5.78
CA ALA A 406 -12.21 19.47 5.28
C ALA A 406 -13.55 19.81 5.94
N LEU A 407 -13.54 20.07 7.26
CA LEU A 407 -14.73 20.48 7.99
C LEU A 407 -15.21 21.88 7.55
N GLU A 408 -14.28 22.81 7.30
CA GLU A 408 -14.61 24.14 6.80
C GLU A 408 -15.12 24.11 5.35
N LEU A 409 -14.53 23.28 4.49
CA LEU A 409 -15.04 23.06 3.14
C LEU A 409 -16.47 22.52 3.19
N LEU A 410 -16.73 21.51 4.03
CA LEU A 410 -18.08 20.97 4.24
C LEU A 410 -19.05 22.04 4.73
N ARG A 411 -18.61 22.90 5.66
CA ARG A 411 -19.42 24.01 6.16
C ARG A 411 -19.86 24.92 5.01
N LYS A 412 -18.93 25.33 4.16
CA LYS A 412 -19.20 26.21 3.00
C LYS A 412 -20.06 25.55 1.92
N GLU A 413 -19.89 24.25 1.68
CA GLU A 413 -20.56 23.56 0.57
C GLU A 413 -21.95 23.01 0.93
N ALA A 414 -22.16 22.58 2.18
CA ALA A 414 -23.34 21.80 2.54
C ALA A 414 -24.14 22.36 3.73
N LEU A 415 -23.50 23.08 4.65
CA LEU A 415 -24.17 23.60 5.85
C LEU A 415 -24.57 25.07 5.73
N GLU A 416 -23.77 25.85 5.02
CA GLU A 416 -23.97 27.27 4.75
C GLU A 416 -23.65 27.58 3.28
N PRO A 417 -24.35 26.95 2.31
CA PRO A 417 -24.09 27.19 0.90
C PRO A 417 -24.35 28.67 0.58
N PRO A 418 -23.53 29.29 -0.29
CA PRO A 418 -23.83 30.63 -0.78
C PRO A 418 -25.22 30.64 -1.44
N PRO A 419 -25.93 31.78 -1.41
CA PRO A 419 -27.23 31.88 -2.07
C PRO A 419 -27.09 31.46 -3.54
N ALA A 420 -28.05 30.65 -4.02
CA ALA A 420 -28.07 30.20 -5.40
C ALA A 420 -27.94 31.43 -6.33
N LYS A 421 -27.01 31.37 -7.31
CA LYS A 421 -26.93 32.43 -8.32
C LYS A 421 -28.31 32.54 -8.99
N PRO A 422 -28.85 33.75 -9.16
CA PRO A 422 -30.09 33.92 -9.90
C PRO A 422 -29.92 33.27 -11.27
N THR A 423 -30.83 32.37 -11.62
CA THR A 423 -30.90 31.77 -12.94
C THR A 423 -31.08 32.89 -13.95
N GLU A 424 -30.24 32.96 -14.99
CA GLU A 424 -30.34 33.93 -16.10
C GLU A 424 -31.55 33.64 -17.01
N GLU A 425 -32.73 33.51 -16.41
CA GLU A 425 -34.02 33.48 -17.10
C GLU A 425 -34.96 34.46 -16.38
N GLU A 426 -34.77 35.75 -16.67
CA GLU A 426 -35.82 36.79 -16.62
C GLU A 426 -35.84 37.56 -17.94
#